data_AF-A0A8E2QY89-F1
#
_entry.id   AF-A0A8E2QY89-F1
#
_cell.length_a   1.000
_cell.length_b   1.000
_cell.length_c   1.000
_cell.angle_alpha   90.00
_cell.angle_beta   90.00
_cell.angle_gamma   90.00
#
_symmetry.space_group_name_H-M   'P 1'
#
loop_
_entity.id
_entity.type
_entity.pdbx_description
1 polymer ?
#
loop_
_entity_poly.entity_id
_entity_poly.type
_entity_poly.pdbx_seq_one_letter_code
_entity_poly.pdbx_strand_id
1 'polypeptide(L)'
;MRKTIRLSILLLVVAIIYFGYSAWIDSVAIYNIGSVQVGSGTNWNSQMQEIWLKVSSEDQLKIIENLKSINSSFIIGSEGKITEVLSMGAMSDIKVIRMVIEYANKTEGVNFSLNGFMGANSLMKTLLDPFKMVLVGGVFALFIPLTKQLLFGTIIGMKSYMKNRQSNVLYNYQKSIGYVSDLKTKLEAGNYEEVKASYAAFSGLAFKPEFLNNMMDEICSALIKERDLTIFAEPAQIVQNSLTEMYEKERMRSINGRGDELFFDLKRGYEYCAKGSKYSIAYYKSQQQKADNSLGWKIYSLEIFKFNFFLAITFLPSFILSGLVGGLVTGLATNASPDVKTLAVAASFLIPWVLLTILVHALIIFRNPAYASMKKVLIRPALVYYGIYLLTFITISAGCVALARVGDISQPGTGGLIWEWFSALGYLVLSSSLIFYVLATLVDSFKTYKVLTPKLLIDGVILPLTAWIISTAVTFISLYGIQGNSWLVVEYGETIKSILVAINGVTLIGFWIYLSVSSFLINNLISPKVARELRKVFEAEALAMRKAAKVQKKAAKVAK
;
A
#
# COMPACT_ATOMS: atom_id res chain seq x y z
N MET A 1 2.52 -11.71 0.55
CA MET A 1 2.14 -10.31 0.82
C MET A 1 3.29 -9.39 1.25
N ARG A 2 4.41 -9.88 1.83
CA ARG A 2 5.56 -8.99 2.15
C ARG A 2 6.15 -8.23 0.95
N LYS A 3 6.16 -8.83 -0.24
CA LYS A 3 6.55 -8.16 -1.49
C LYS A 3 5.56 -7.03 -1.83
N THR A 4 4.26 -7.31 -1.76
CA THR A 4 3.16 -6.35 -1.99
C THR A 4 3.30 -5.09 -1.14
N ILE A 5 3.59 -5.25 0.15
CA ILE A 5 3.77 -4.13 1.09
C ILE A 5 5.00 -3.28 0.76
N ARG A 6 6.15 -3.92 0.46
CA ARG A 6 7.36 -3.20 0.01
C ARG A 6 7.11 -2.40 -1.27
N LEU A 7 6.35 -2.99 -2.19
CA LEU A 7 5.96 -2.36 -3.44
C LEU A 7 5.03 -1.15 -3.20
N SER A 8 4.08 -1.22 -2.25
CA SER A 8 3.24 -0.07 -1.85
C SER A 8 4.03 1.06 -1.19
N ILE A 9 5.03 0.76 -0.37
CA ILE A 9 5.91 1.77 0.25
C ILE A 9 6.77 2.47 -0.81
N LEU A 10 7.35 1.71 -1.74
CA LEU A 10 8.15 2.28 -2.83
C LEU A 10 7.31 3.24 -3.69
N LEU A 11 6.04 2.87 -3.89
CA LEU A 11 5.06 3.64 -4.63
C LEU A 11 4.66 4.94 -3.90
N LEU A 12 4.60 4.91 -2.55
CA LEU A 12 4.45 6.13 -1.74
C LEU A 12 5.67 7.05 -1.83
N VAL A 13 6.88 6.53 -1.68
CA VAL A 13 8.12 7.34 -1.73
C VAL A 13 8.18 8.10 -3.06
N VAL A 14 7.85 7.41 -4.14
CA VAL A 14 7.80 8.00 -5.48
C VAL A 14 6.70 9.06 -5.60
N ALA A 15 5.51 8.84 -5.00
CA ALA A 15 4.46 9.85 -4.95
C ALA A 15 4.86 11.09 -4.13
N ILE A 16 5.52 10.91 -2.97
CA ILE A 16 6.04 11.99 -2.13
C ILE A 16 7.05 12.84 -2.91
N ILE A 17 7.99 12.20 -3.61
CA ILE A 17 8.99 12.91 -4.43
C ILE A 17 8.30 13.74 -5.51
N TYR A 18 7.33 13.15 -6.21
CA TYR A 18 6.63 13.85 -7.29
C TYR A 18 5.77 15.02 -6.81
N PHE A 19 4.82 14.77 -5.90
CA PHE A 19 3.91 15.80 -5.42
C PHE A 19 4.66 16.86 -4.60
N GLY A 20 5.67 16.45 -3.84
CA GLY A 20 6.58 17.35 -3.14
C GLY A 20 7.33 18.29 -4.06
N TYR A 21 7.93 17.76 -5.13
CA TYR A 21 8.64 18.57 -6.12
C TYR A 21 7.67 19.51 -6.87
N SER A 22 6.50 19.01 -7.25
CA SER A 22 5.50 19.83 -7.95
C SER A 22 5.01 20.99 -7.09
N ALA A 23 4.66 20.72 -5.83
CA ALA A 23 4.22 21.73 -4.89
C ALA A 23 5.33 22.72 -4.54
N TRP A 24 6.57 22.26 -4.38
CA TRP A 24 7.70 23.15 -4.14
C TRP A 24 7.90 24.13 -5.30
N ILE A 25 7.84 23.67 -6.54
CA ILE A 25 7.97 24.53 -7.73
C ILE A 25 6.82 25.53 -7.86
N ASP A 26 5.58 25.13 -7.60
CA ASP A 26 4.41 25.97 -7.86
C ASP A 26 4.02 26.88 -6.71
N SER A 27 4.41 26.53 -5.48
CA SER A 27 4.04 27.27 -4.28
C SER A 27 5.22 27.95 -3.59
N VAL A 28 6.23 27.17 -3.18
CA VAL A 28 7.35 27.66 -2.36
C VAL A 28 8.31 28.51 -3.19
N ALA A 29 8.53 28.13 -4.45
CA ALA A 29 9.56 28.73 -5.28
C ALA A 29 9.17 30.10 -5.85
N ILE A 30 7.87 30.33 -6.09
CA ILE A 30 7.38 31.52 -6.78
C ILE A 30 7.29 32.71 -5.83
N TYR A 31 7.84 33.86 -6.26
CA TYR A 31 7.71 35.10 -5.51
C TYR A 31 6.25 35.48 -5.27
N ASN A 32 5.90 35.71 -4.00
CA ASN A 32 4.56 36.10 -3.58
C ASN A 32 4.57 36.97 -2.32
N ILE A 33 3.52 37.77 -2.13
CA ILE A 33 3.20 38.49 -0.89
C ILE A 33 1.77 38.14 -0.52
N GLY A 34 1.57 37.57 0.67
CA GLY A 34 0.23 37.22 1.16
C GLY A 34 -0.59 36.41 0.15
N SER A 35 0.01 35.36 -0.43
CA SER A 35 -0.51 34.49 -1.50
C SER A 35 -0.77 35.13 -2.89
N VAL A 36 -0.45 36.42 -3.08
CA VAL A 36 -0.50 37.07 -4.39
C VAL A 36 0.85 36.95 -5.11
N GLN A 37 0.86 36.35 -6.31
CA GLN A 37 2.09 36.16 -7.10
C GLN A 37 2.56 37.43 -7.79
N VAL A 38 3.88 37.62 -7.80
CA VAL A 38 4.54 38.61 -8.68
C VAL A 38 4.15 38.31 -10.12
N GLY A 39 3.52 39.29 -10.78
CA GLY A 39 3.11 39.18 -12.18
C GLY A 39 1.70 38.62 -12.42
N SER A 40 0.89 38.39 -11.39
CA SER A 40 -0.52 37.98 -11.50
C SER A 40 -1.49 39.09 -11.99
N GLY A 41 -0.96 40.11 -12.67
CA GLY A 41 -1.73 41.22 -13.24
C GLY A 41 -2.41 42.08 -12.18
N THR A 42 -3.74 42.18 -12.25
CA THR A 42 -4.56 43.08 -11.42
C THR A 42 -4.42 42.82 -9.92
N ASN A 43 -4.36 41.55 -9.49
CA ASN A 43 -4.25 41.20 -8.07
C ASN A 43 -2.90 41.66 -7.49
N TRP A 44 -1.82 41.45 -8.24
CA TRP A 44 -0.49 41.91 -7.86
C TRP A 44 -0.42 43.43 -7.76
N ASN A 45 -1.00 44.13 -8.73
CA ASN A 45 -1.03 45.60 -8.73
C ASN A 45 -1.82 46.14 -7.53
N SER A 46 -2.96 45.53 -7.21
CA SER A 46 -3.76 45.88 -6.03
C SER A 46 -2.98 45.67 -4.73
N GLN A 47 -2.29 44.53 -4.59
CA GLN A 47 -1.47 44.22 -3.42
C GLN A 47 -0.32 45.23 -3.26
N MET A 48 0.35 45.57 -4.35
CA MET A 48 1.45 46.54 -4.33
C MET A 48 0.98 47.98 -4.05
N GLN A 49 -0.20 48.36 -4.55
CA GLN A 49 -0.82 49.64 -4.21
C GLN A 49 -1.19 49.72 -2.73
N GLU A 50 -1.75 48.65 -2.15
CA GLU A 50 -2.05 48.59 -0.72
C GLU A 50 -0.78 48.79 0.13
N ILE A 51 0.30 48.08 -0.21
CA ILE A 51 1.59 48.21 0.49
C ILE A 51 2.15 49.63 0.32
N TRP A 52 2.08 50.20 -0.90
CA TRP A 52 2.56 51.54 -1.21
C TRP A 52 1.86 52.63 -0.37
N LEU A 53 0.55 52.51 -0.17
CA LEU A 53 -0.24 53.44 0.66
C LEU A 53 0.12 53.37 2.16
N LYS A 54 0.81 52.31 2.60
CA LYS A 54 1.32 52.17 3.98
C LYS A 54 2.72 52.75 4.18
N VAL A 55 3.40 53.17 3.10
CA VAL A 55 4.70 53.84 3.16
C VAL A 55 4.51 55.32 3.47
N SER A 56 5.33 55.89 4.36
CA SER A 56 5.31 57.33 4.67
C SER A 56 5.64 58.17 3.44
N SER A 57 5.08 59.39 3.33
CA SER A 57 5.35 60.26 2.17
C SER A 57 6.83 60.63 2.02
N GLU A 58 7.58 60.72 3.12
CA GLU A 58 9.03 60.97 3.11
C GLU A 58 9.80 59.77 2.53
N ASP A 59 9.42 58.55 2.90
CA ASP A 59 10.06 57.34 2.40
C ASP A 59 9.64 57.00 0.97
N GLN A 60 8.41 57.35 0.56
CA GLN A 60 7.99 57.27 -0.83
C GLN A 60 8.89 58.13 -1.73
N LEU A 61 9.28 59.33 -1.29
CA LEU A 61 10.22 60.18 -2.02
C LEU A 61 11.61 59.54 -2.14
N LYS A 62 12.13 58.93 -1.07
CA LYS A 62 13.42 58.19 -1.10
C LYS A 62 13.37 57.00 -2.08
N ILE A 63 12.25 56.28 -2.13
CA ILE A 63 12.05 55.18 -3.09
C ILE A 63 12.02 55.73 -4.52
N ILE A 64 11.30 56.84 -4.77
CA ILE A 64 11.21 57.47 -6.09
C ILE A 64 12.57 57.99 -6.55
N GLU A 65 13.37 58.59 -5.68
CA GLU A 65 14.74 59.02 -5.98
C GLU A 65 15.64 57.85 -6.38
N ASN A 66 15.55 56.72 -5.66
CA ASN A 66 16.25 55.50 -6.05
C ASN A 66 15.79 54.96 -7.41
N LEU A 67 14.49 55.10 -7.74
CA LEU A 67 13.90 54.60 -8.98
C LEU A 67 14.17 55.49 -10.21
N LYS A 68 14.43 56.78 -10.03
CA LYS A 68 14.88 57.67 -11.12
C LYS A 68 16.15 57.16 -11.81
N SER A 69 16.95 56.35 -11.11
CA SER A 69 18.13 55.67 -11.68
C SER A 69 17.80 54.48 -12.60
N ILE A 70 16.55 53.98 -12.62
CA ILE A 70 16.10 52.75 -13.31
C ILE A 70 15.26 53.07 -14.57
N ASN A 71 15.12 54.34 -14.96
CA ASN A 71 14.40 54.77 -16.17
C ASN A 71 12.92 54.31 -16.22
N SER A 72 12.24 54.30 -15.07
CA SER A 72 10.80 54.05 -15.01
C SER A 72 10.02 55.37 -15.17
N SER A 73 9.11 55.43 -16.15
CA SER A 73 8.23 56.59 -16.36
C SER A 73 7.27 56.77 -15.16
N PHE A 74 7.33 57.93 -14.52
CA PHE A 74 6.40 58.34 -13.47
C PHE A 74 5.40 59.37 -14.02
N ILE A 75 4.13 59.27 -13.62
CA ILE A 75 3.13 60.32 -13.84
C ILE A 75 2.93 61.02 -12.49
N ILE A 76 3.30 62.30 -12.40
CA ILE A 76 3.12 63.12 -11.19
C ILE A 76 1.82 63.90 -11.32
N GLY A 77 0.87 63.68 -10.40
CA GLY A 77 -0.38 64.42 -10.31
C GLY A 77 -0.19 65.88 -9.86
N SER A 78 -1.14 66.74 -10.23
CA SER A 78 -1.02 68.21 -10.19
C SER A 78 -1.13 68.88 -8.80
N GLU A 79 -1.22 68.14 -7.71
CA GLU A 79 -1.44 68.72 -6.35
C GLU A 79 -0.35 68.37 -5.32
N GLY A 80 0.81 67.88 -5.74
CA GLY A 80 1.91 67.56 -4.79
C GLY A 80 1.62 66.38 -3.85
N LYS A 81 0.44 65.77 -3.94
CA LYS A 81 0.16 64.42 -3.44
C LYS A 81 0.50 63.42 -4.55
N ILE A 82 1.42 62.50 -4.26
CA ILE A 82 1.77 61.41 -5.18
C ILE A 82 0.58 60.44 -5.21
N THR A 83 -0.35 60.64 -6.14
CA THR A 83 -1.60 59.87 -6.16
C THR A 83 -1.62 58.64 -7.05
N GLU A 84 -0.69 58.40 -8.00
CA GLU A 84 -0.78 57.19 -8.82
C GLU A 84 0.55 56.49 -9.20
N VAL A 85 0.57 55.21 -8.82
CA VAL A 85 1.05 54.00 -9.52
C VAL A 85 2.47 54.06 -10.13
N LEU A 86 3.44 53.49 -9.41
CA LEU A 86 4.66 52.92 -9.99
C LEU A 86 4.29 52.17 -11.27
N SER A 87 4.94 52.46 -12.40
CA SER A 87 4.66 51.76 -13.67
C SER A 87 4.62 50.23 -13.46
N MET A 88 3.75 49.52 -14.20
CA MET A 88 3.64 48.06 -14.10
C MET A 88 5.00 47.33 -14.22
N GLY A 89 5.95 47.91 -14.96
CA GLY A 89 7.34 47.45 -15.04
C GLY A 89 8.09 47.57 -13.71
N ALA A 90 8.04 48.73 -13.05
CA ALA A 90 8.68 48.95 -11.75
C ALA A 90 8.09 48.08 -10.62
N MET A 91 6.79 47.80 -10.65
CA MET A 91 6.13 46.90 -9.69
C MET A 91 6.44 45.41 -9.90
N SER A 92 7.20 45.06 -10.95
CA SER A 92 7.68 43.69 -11.19
C SER A 92 9.16 43.47 -10.86
N ASP A 93 9.89 44.54 -10.52
CA ASP A 93 11.30 44.46 -10.13
C ASP A 93 11.43 44.08 -8.64
N ILE A 94 12.10 42.95 -8.37
CA ILE A 94 12.26 42.40 -7.02
C ILE A 94 13.00 43.35 -6.08
N LYS A 95 13.97 44.14 -6.57
CA LYS A 95 14.70 45.11 -5.73
C LYS A 95 13.76 46.23 -5.28
N VAL A 96 12.90 46.68 -6.17
CA VAL A 96 11.89 47.71 -5.90
C VAL A 96 10.85 47.18 -4.92
N ILE A 97 10.34 45.96 -5.16
CA ILE A 97 9.38 45.30 -4.27
C ILE A 97 9.95 45.15 -2.85
N ARG A 98 11.19 44.69 -2.71
CA ARG A 98 11.86 44.58 -1.39
C ARG A 98 11.97 45.92 -0.68
N MET A 99 12.34 46.97 -1.42
CA MET A 99 12.46 48.31 -0.87
C MET A 99 11.10 48.83 -0.39
N VAL A 100 10.05 48.70 -1.20
CA VAL A 100 8.69 49.12 -0.85
C VAL A 100 8.18 48.40 0.41
N ILE A 101 8.42 47.09 0.52
CA ILE A 101 8.07 46.31 1.71
C ILE A 101 8.85 46.76 2.94
N GLU A 102 10.17 46.96 2.82
CA GLU A 102 11.04 47.38 3.93
C GLU A 102 10.58 48.71 4.53
N TYR A 103 10.24 49.69 3.68
CA TYR A 103 9.73 50.97 4.14
C TYR A 103 8.28 50.89 4.66
N ALA A 104 7.42 50.05 4.08
CA ALA A 104 6.07 49.85 4.58
C ALA A 104 6.07 49.22 5.99
N ASN A 105 6.99 48.31 6.27
CA ASN A 105 7.14 47.63 7.56
C ASN A 105 7.70 48.53 8.68
N LYS A 106 8.15 49.76 8.36
CA LYS A 106 8.50 50.75 9.39
C LYS A 106 7.25 51.35 10.06
N THR A 107 6.09 51.21 9.43
CA THR A 107 4.80 51.65 9.96
C THR A 107 4.30 50.64 10.99
N GLU A 108 3.91 51.13 12.18
CA GLU A 108 3.43 50.29 13.27
C GLU A 108 2.20 49.47 12.85
N GLY A 109 2.22 48.16 13.16
CA GLY A 109 1.15 47.22 12.80
C GLY A 109 1.17 46.70 11.35
N VAL A 110 2.19 47.06 10.56
CA VAL A 110 2.36 46.57 9.17
C VAL A 110 3.47 45.52 9.12
N ASN A 111 3.19 44.35 8.52
CA ASN A 111 4.18 43.29 8.36
C ASN A 111 3.95 42.51 7.06
N PHE A 112 4.53 43.01 5.97
CA PHE A 112 4.57 42.34 4.67
C PHE A 112 5.89 41.56 4.51
N SER A 113 5.82 40.37 3.92
CA SER A 113 7.00 39.57 3.56
C SER A 113 6.92 39.13 2.11
N LEU A 114 8.02 39.32 1.38
CA LEU A 114 8.21 38.71 0.06
C LEU A 114 8.77 37.31 0.25
N ASN A 115 7.91 36.32 0.01
CA ASN A 115 8.29 34.90 0.06
C ASN A 115 8.63 34.40 -1.35
N GLY A 116 9.38 33.29 -1.45
CA GLY A 116 9.84 32.72 -2.73
C GLY A 116 11.23 33.19 -3.16
N PHE A 117 11.77 32.58 -4.21
CA PHE A 117 13.13 32.84 -4.69
C PHE A 117 13.28 32.88 -6.22
N MET A 118 12.21 32.58 -6.97
CA MET A 118 12.17 32.73 -8.44
C MET A 118 10.86 33.38 -8.90
N GLY A 119 10.91 34.13 -10.01
CA GLY A 119 9.71 34.68 -10.64
C GLY A 119 8.92 33.58 -11.38
N ALA A 120 7.60 33.71 -11.44
CA ALA A 120 6.74 32.79 -12.20
C ALA A 120 7.15 32.72 -13.69
N ASN A 121 7.63 33.84 -14.23
CA ASN A 121 8.11 33.97 -15.61
C ASN A 121 9.65 33.85 -15.73
N SER A 122 10.34 33.37 -14.71
CA SER A 122 11.81 33.28 -14.73
C SER A 122 12.29 32.12 -15.58
N LEU A 123 13.46 32.29 -16.21
CA LEU A 123 14.15 31.20 -16.92
C LEU A 123 14.34 29.97 -16.02
N MET A 124 14.59 30.18 -14.73
CA MET A 124 14.75 29.10 -13.75
C MET A 124 13.46 28.27 -13.60
N LYS A 125 12.28 28.92 -13.58
CA LYS A 125 10.98 28.21 -13.57
C LYS A 125 10.76 27.44 -14.86
N THR A 126 11.03 28.06 -16.00
CA THR A 126 10.90 27.42 -17.32
C THR A 126 11.79 26.19 -17.47
N LEU A 127 12.99 26.21 -16.87
CA LEU A 127 13.91 25.06 -16.86
C LEU A 127 13.47 23.94 -15.90
N LEU A 128 12.88 24.29 -14.75
CA LEU A 128 12.52 23.33 -13.71
C LEU A 128 11.13 22.67 -13.92
N ASP A 129 10.21 23.35 -14.61
CA ASP A 129 8.86 22.84 -14.87
C ASP A 129 8.80 21.51 -15.65
N PRO A 130 9.58 21.33 -16.73
CA PRO A 130 9.59 20.08 -17.48
C PRO A 130 9.94 18.84 -16.63
N PHE A 131 10.72 19.00 -15.56
CA PHE A 131 11.07 17.89 -14.67
C PHE A 131 9.85 17.34 -13.91
N LYS A 132 8.76 18.11 -13.75
CA LYS A 132 7.51 17.56 -13.23
C LYS A 132 6.99 16.45 -14.13
N MET A 133 6.98 16.67 -15.44
CA MET A 133 6.52 15.67 -16.42
C MET A 133 7.45 14.46 -16.49
N VAL A 134 8.76 14.66 -16.34
CA VAL A 134 9.74 13.56 -16.24
C VAL A 134 9.50 12.73 -14.98
N LEU A 135 9.24 13.37 -13.85
CA LEU A 135 8.92 12.69 -12.59
C LEU A 135 7.57 11.98 -12.66
N VAL A 136 6.54 12.56 -13.30
CA VAL A 136 5.28 11.86 -13.62
C VAL A 136 5.56 10.60 -14.42
N GLY A 137 6.36 10.70 -15.48
CA GLY A 137 6.76 9.56 -16.31
C GLY A 137 7.46 8.47 -15.49
N GLY A 138 8.37 8.85 -14.58
CA GLY A 138 9.04 7.93 -13.65
C GLY A 138 8.08 7.28 -12.65
N VAL A 139 7.12 8.05 -12.12
CA VAL A 139 6.05 7.54 -11.24
C VAL A 139 5.24 6.49 -11.97
N PHE A 140 4.72 6.79 -13.16
CA PHE A 140 3.92 5.86 -13.95
C PHE A 140 4.71 4.63 -14.42
N ALA A 141 5.99 4.81 -14.78
CA ALA A 141 6.88 3.71 -15.16
C ALA A 141 7.10 2.71 -14.02
N LEU A 142 7.06 3.16 -12.77
CA LEU A 142 7.09 2.28 -11.59
C LEU A 142 5.68 1.77 -11.25
N PHE A 143 4.66 2.64 -11.29
CA PHE A 143 3.28 2.37 -10.89
C PHE A 143 2.62 1.27 -11.72
N ILE A 144 2.84 1.26 -13.04
CA ILE A 144 2.20 0.30 -13.95
C ILE A 144 2.69 -1.14 -13.69
N PRO A 145 4.02 -1.45 -13.69
CA PRO A 145 4.51 -2.78 -13.32
C PRO A 145 4.12 -3.21 -11.91
N LEU A 146 4.15 -2.28 -10.94
CA LEU A 146 3.78 -2.53 -9.55
C LEU A 146 2.30 -2.94 -9.44
N THR A 147 1.40 -2.16 -10.04
CA THR A 147 -0.05 -2.43 -10.06
C THR A 147 -0.35 -3.74 -10.78
N LYS A 148 0.33 -4.00 -11.90
CA LYS A 148 0.24 -5.26 -12.66
C LYS A 148 0.67 -6.47 -11.82
N GLN A 149 1.72 -6.36 -11.02
CA GLN A 149 2.18 -7.45 -10.16
C GLN A 149 1.29 -7.63 -8.92
N LEU A 150 0.75 -6.54 -8.38
CA LEU A 150 -0.08 -6.50 -7.17
C LEU A 150 -1.50 -7.02 -7.39
N LEU A 151 -2.18 -6.50 -8.42
CA LEU A 151 -3.60 -6.77 -8.67
C LEU A 151 -3.80 -7.89 -9.71
N PHE A 152 -2.85 -8.06 -10.64
CA PHE A 152 -3.00 -8.96 -11.78
C PHE A 152 -2.08 -10.19 -11.74
N GLY A 153 -1.34 -10.44 -10.65
CA GLY A 153 -0.45 -11.62 -10.55
C GLY A 153 -1.15 -12.95 -10.85
N THR A 154 -2.34 -13.15 -10.26
CA THR A 154 -3.17 -14.32 -10.55
C THR A 154 -3.70 -14.30 -11.99
N ILE A 155 -4.08 -13.13 -12.52
CA ILE A 155 -4.57 -12.97 -13.91
C ILE A 155 -3.47 -13.28 -14.93
N ILE A 156 -2.22 -12.91 -14.65
CA ILE A 156 -1.05 -13.27 -15.46
C ILE A 156 -0.83 -14.79 -15.43
N GLY A 157 -0.95 -15.41 -14.26
CA GLY A 157 -0.93 -16.87 -14.12
C GLY A 157 -2.04 -17.53 -14.96
N MET A 158 -3.28 -17.03 -14.88
CA MET A 158 -4.40 -17.54 -15.66
C MET A 158 -4.14 -17.43 -17.17
N LYS A 159 -3.59 -16.29 -17.62
CA LYS A 159 -3.20 -16.10 -19.01
C LYS A 159 -2.12 -17.11 -19.44
N SER A 160 -1.13 -17.38 -18.59
CA SER A 160 -0.10 -18.39 -18.86
C SER A 160 -0.68 -19.81 -18.93
N TYR A 161 -1.63 -20.14 -18.05
CA TYR A 161 -2.36 -21.41 -18.08
C TYR A 161 -3.11 -21.56 -19.40
N MET A 162 -3.87 -20.55 -19.80
CA MET A 162 -4.64 -20.54 -21.05
C MET A 162 -3.73 -20.71 -22.27
N LYS A 163 -2.58 -20.00 -22.30
CA LYS A 163 -1.61 -20.11 -23.39
C LYS A 163 -1.08 -21.55 -23.56
N ASN A 164 -0.86 -22.26 -22.46
CA ASN A 164 -0.30 -23.61 -22.46
C ASN A 164 -1.38 -24.72 -22.38
N ARG A 165 -2.66 -24.37 -22.52
CA ARG A 165 -3.80 -25.28 -22.31
C ARG A 165 -3.71 -26.54 -23.17
N GLN A 166 -3.39 -26.39 -24.45
CA GLN A 166 -3.27 -27.54 -25.38
C GLN A 166 -2.21 -28.54 -24.91
N SER A 167 -0.99 -28.07 -24.64
CA SER A 167 0.08 -28.93 -24.13
C SER A 167 -0.25 -29.55 -22.77
N ASN A 168 -1.00 -28.81 -21.93
CA ASN A 168 -1.45 -29.31 -20.65
C ASN A 168 -2.41 -30.49 -20.81
N VAL A 169 -3.45 -30.34 -21.63
CA VAL A 169 -4.45 -31.39 -21.90
C VAL A 169 -3.82 -32.59 -22.60
N LEU A 170 -2.91 -32.36 -23.56
CA LEU A 170 -2.28 -33.44 -24.32
C LEU A 170 -1.30 -34.28 -23.48
N TYR A 171 -0.50 -33.64 -22.62
CA TYR A 171 0.64 -34.33 -21.98
C TYR A 171 0.81 -34.00 -20.49
N ASN A 172 0.73 -32.73 -20.09
CA ASN A 172 1.22 -32.35 -18.77
C ASN A 172 0.30 -32.76 -17.62
N TYR A 173 -1.02 -32.86 -17.83
CA TYR A 173 -1.93 -33.40 -16.82
C TYR A 173 -1.57 -34.84 -16.46
N GLN A 174 -1.38 -35.71 -17.46
CA GLN A 174 -1.04 -37.12 -17.26
C GLN A 174 0.30 -37.26 -16.53
N LYS A 175 1.31 -36.46 -16.88
CA LYS A 175 2.60 -36.43 -16.17
C LYS A 175 2.45 -36.05 -14.70
N SER A 176 1.67 -35.01 -14.39
CA SER A 176 1.45 -34.58 -13.01
C SER A 176 0.60 -35.57 -12.21
N ILE A 177 -0.42 -36.19 -12.83
CA ILE A 177 -1.22 -37.25 -12.19
C ILE A 177 -0.35 -38.47 -11.88
N GLY A 178 0.46 -38.94 -12.84
CA GLY A 178 1.37 -40.06 -12.65
C GLY A 178 2.41 -39.78 -11.56
N TYR A 179 2.99 -38.57 -11.56
CA TYR A 179 3.90 -38.13 -10.50
C TYR A 179 3.26 -38.18 -9.11
N VAL A 180 2.05 -37.63 -8.94
CA VAL A 180 1.38 -37.64 -7.63
C VAL A 180 0.99 -39.05 -7.22
N SER A 181 0.62 -39.91 -8.17
CA SER A 181 0.33 -41.33 -7.90
C SER A 181 1.55 -42.06 -7.34
N ASP A 182 2.71 -41.90 -7.98
CA ASP A 182 3.97 -42.50 -7.53
C ASP A 182 4.42 -41.93 -6.18
N LEU A 183 4.34 -40.60 -6.01
CA LEU A 183 4.61 -39.95 -4.74
C LEU A 183 3.71 -40.47 -3.62
N LYS A 184 2.42 -40.67 -3.89
CA LYS A 184 1.46 -41.21 -2.91
C LYS A 184 1.91 -42.58 -2.41
N THR A 185 2.25 -43.50 -3.31
CA THR A 185 2.71 -44.84 -2.92
C THR A 185 3.96 -44.78 -2.05
N LYS A 186 4.90 -43.87 -2.36
CA LYS A 186 6.12 -43.65 -1.57
C LYS A 186 5.83 -43.05 -0.18
N LEU A 187 4.84 -42.14 -0.10
CA LEU A 187 4.38 -41.57 1.17
C LEU A 187 3.69 -42.63 2.04
N GLU A 188 2.85 -43.50 1.45
CA GLU A 188 2.21 -44.64 2.15
C GLU A 188 3.24 -45.65 2.66
N ALA A 189 4.31 -45.89 1.90
CA ALA A 189 5.42 -46.77 2.30
C ALA A 189 6.32 -46.15 3.37
N GLY A 190 6.22 -44.85 3.66
CA GLY A 190 7.05 -44.15 4.63
C GLY A 190 8.54 -44.05 4.25
N ASN A 191 8.89 -44.26 2.98
CA ASN A 191 10.29 -44.28 2.53
C ASN A 191 10.82 -42.85 2.29
N TYR A 192 11.55 -42.33 3.27
CA TYR A 192 12.05 -40.96 3.28
C TYR A 192 12.93 -40.59 2.08
N GLU A 193 13.89 -41.44 1.69
CA GLU A 193 14.81 -41.15 0.58
C GLU A 193 14.10 -41.17 -0.78
N GLU A 194 13.11 -42.05 -0.95
CA GLU A 194 12.30 -42.07 -2.17
C GLU A 194 11.40 -40.83 -2.29
N VAL A 195 10.82 -40.36 -1.18
CA VAL A 195 10.04 -39.11 -1.16
C VAL A 195 10.93 -37.90 -1.47
N LYS A 196 12.16 -37.88 -0.95
CA LYS A 196 13.16 -36.85 -1.26
C LYS A 196 13.58 -36.86 -2.73
N ALA A 197 13.76 -38.04 -3.33
CA ALA A 197 14.03 -38.18 -4.76
C ALA A 197 12.85 -37.66 -5.60
N SER A 198 11.61 -38.01 -5.22
CA SER A 198 10.41 -37.47 -5.86
C SER A 198 10.31 -35.96 -5.70
N TYR A 199 10.70 -35.38 -4.56
CA TYR A 199 10.77 -33.92 -4.38
C TYR A 199 11.76 -33.27 -5.36
N ALA A 200 12.93 -33.85 -5.58
CA ALA A 200 13.89 -33.33 -6.56
C ALA A 200 13.32 -33.35 -8.00
N ALA A 201 12.63 -34.44 -8.35
CA ALA A 201 11.98 -34.61 -9.66
C ALA A 201 10.81 -33.64 -9.88
N PHE A 202 10.23 -33.07 -8.82
CA PHE A 202 9.15 -32.08 -8.91
C PHE A 202 9.52 -30.91 -9.81
N SER A 203 10.78 -30.46 -9.78
CA SER A 203 11.28 -29.35 -10.58
C SER A 203 11.02 -29.53 -12.09
N GLY A 204 11.04 -30.76 -12.59
CA GLY A 204 10.85 -31.10 -14.01
C GLY A 204 9.41 -31.12 -14.51
N LEU A 205 8.40 -30.96 -13.65
CA LEU A 205 7.00 -30.90 -14.12
C LEU A 205 6.71 -29.55 -14.82
N ALA A 206 5.99 -29.59 -15.94
CA ALA A 206 5.51 -28.38 -16.61
C ALA A 206 4.19 -27.87 -16.00
N PHE A 207 3.34 -28.78 -15.51
CA PHE A 207 2.03 -28.45 -14.96
C PHE A 207 2.02 -28.58 -13.44
N LYS A 208 2.08 -27.44 -12.76
CA LYS A 208 2.17 -27.35 -11.30
C LYS A 208 1.08 -26.42 -10.76
N PRO A 209 -0.16 -26.91 -10.62
CA PRO A 209 -1.20 -26.10 -10.01
C PRO A 209 -0.85 -25.77 -8.57
N GLU A 210 -1.40 -24.67 -8.07
CA GLU A 210 -1.02 -24.10 -6.78
C GLU A 210 -1.24 -25.07 -5.60
N PHE A 211 -2.26 -25.93 -5.66
CA PHE A 211 -2.50 -26.94 -4.63
C PHE A 211 -1.42 -28.03 -4.59
N LEU A 212 -0.83 -28.37 -5.73
CA LEU A 212 0.33 -29.28 -5.79
C LEU A 212 1.59 -28.58 -5.27
N ASN A 213 1.83 -27.32 -5.65
CA ASN A 213 2.94 -26.53 -5.10
C ASN A 213 2.85 -26.46 -3.56
N ASN A 214 1.67 -26.14 -3.02
CA ASN A 214 1.46 -26.08 -1.57
C ASN A 214 1.78 -27.41 -0.88
N MET A 215 1.38 -28.55 -1.46
CA MET A 215 1.73 -29.87 -0.91
C MET A 215 3.24 -30.11 -0.93
N MET A 216 3.91 -29.82 -2.04
CA MET A 216 5.36 -30.04 -2.15
C MET A 216 6.17 -29.12 -1.23
N ASP A 217 5.72 -27.88 -1.00
CA ASP A 217 6.35 -26.95 -0.05
C ASP A 217 6.26 -27.46 1.40
N GLU A 218 5.12 -28.05 1.77
CA GLU A 218 4.93 -28.66 3.09
C GLU A 218 5.73 -29.96 3.24
N ILE A 219 5.80 -30.80 2.20
CA ILE A 219 6.66 -31.98 2.17
C ILE A 219 8.12 -31.56 2.29
N CYS A 220 8.58 -30.53 1.58
CA CYS A 220 9.94 -29.99 1.73
C CYS A 220 10.24 -29.58 3.18
N SER A 221 9.30 -28.85 3.80
CA SER A 221 9.43 -28.44 5.19
C SER A 221 9.45 -29.61 6.18
N ALA A 222 8.74 -30.70 5.86
CA ALA A 222 8.73 -31.93 6.64
C ALA A 222 10.02 -32.74 6.45
N LEU A 223 10.53 -32.83 5.21
CA LEU A 223 11.83 -33.41 4.88
C LEU A 223 12.94 -32.70 5.66
N ILE A 224 13.07 -31.36 5.56
CA ILE A 224 14.11 -30.59 6.27
C ILE A 224 14.08 -30.82 7.80
N LYS A 225 12.91 -31.14 8.36
CA LYS A 225 12.70 -31.37 9.80
C LYS A 225 12.62 -32.84 10.19
N GLU A 226 12.88 -33.76 9.26
CA GLU A 226 12.82 -35.22 9.43
C GLU A 226 11.52 -35.69 10.11
N ARG A 227 10.39 -35.11 9.71
CA ARG A 227 9.07 -35.46 10.24
C ARG A 227 8.50 -36.68 9.53
N ASP A 228 7.56 -37.35 10.18
CA ASP A 228 6.75 -38.39 9.56
C ASP A 228 6.04 -37.85 8.30
N LEU A 229 6.29 -38.51 7.17
CA LEU A 229 5.79 -38.13 5.85
C LEU A 229 4.48 -38.86 5.51
N THR A 230 4.14 -39.94 6.23
CA THR A 230 2.92 -40.73 5.96
C THR A 230 1.65 -39.89 6.12
N ILE A 231 1.71 -38.81 6.93
CA ILE A 231 0.65 -37.81 7.09
C ILE A 231 0.21 -37.15 5.78
N PHE A 232 1.05 -37.19 4.73
CA PHE A 232 0.74 -36.62 3.42
C PHE A 232 0.11 -37.61 2.45
N ALA A 233 -0.03 -38.90 2.79
CA ALA A 233 -0.60 -39.91 1.89
C ALA A 233 -2.06 -39.63 1.50
N GLU A 234 -2.92 -39.38 2.49
CA GLU A 234 -4.33 -39.02 2.25
C GLU A 234 -4.46 -37.65 1.51
N PRO A 235 -3.74 -36.58 1.93
CA PRO A 235 -3.68 -35.35 1.15
C PRO A 235 -3.20 -35.54 -0.30
N ALA A 236 -2.24 -36.44 -0.56
CA ALA A 236 -1.78 -36.76 -1.91
C ALA A 236 -2.87 -37.42 -2.76
N GLN A 237 -3.72 -38.27 -2.17
CA GLN A 237 -4.90 -38.81 -2.85
C GLN A 237 -5.88 -37.70 -3.26
N ILE A 238 -6.12 -36.72 -2.39
CA ILE A 238 -6.99 -35.58 -2.70
C ILE A 238 -6.41 -34.72 -3.82
N VAL A 239 -5.09 -34.50 -3.83
CA VAL A 239 -4.38 -33.79 -4.91
C VAL A 239 -4.48 -34.57 -6.22
N GLN A 240 -4.31 -35.89 -6.20
CA GLN A 240 -4.48 -36.75 -7.37
C GLN A 240 -5.90 -36.65 -7.93
N ASN A 241 -6.92 -36.81 -7.08
CA ASN A 241 -8.33 -36.69 -7.47
C ASN A 241 -8.64 -35.31 -8.06
N SER A 242 -8.05 -34.26 -7.48
CA SER A 242 -8.18 -32.87 -7.95
C SER A 242 -7.60 -32.69 -9.36
N LEU A 243 -6.40 -33.23 -9.62
CA LEU A 243 -5.78 -33.23 -10.94
C LEU A 243 -6.62 -33.99 -11.96
N THR A 244 -7.12 -35.18 -11.60
CA THR A 244 -7.97 -36.00 -12.46
C THR A 244 -9.28 -35.28 -12.79
N GLU A 245 -9.95 -34.68 -11.80
CA GLU A 245 -11.19 -33.91 -12.04
C GLU A 245 -10.93 -32.71 -12.96
N MET A 246 -9.81 -32.00 -12.78
CA MET A 246 -9.43 -30.88 -13.67
C MET A 246 -9.19 -31.36 -15.09
N TYR A 247 -8.44 -32.46 -15.25
CA TYR A 247 -8.15 -33.06 -16.54
C TYR A 247 -9.42 -33.49 -17.27
N GLU A 248 -10.31 -34.25 -16.62
CA GLU A 248 -11.54 -34.73 -17.25
C GLU A 248 -12.45 -33.58 -17.69
N LYS A 249 -12.52 -32.49 -16.91
CA LYS A 249 -13.30 -31.31 -17.32
C LYS A 249 -12.74 -30.62 -18.57
N GLU A 250 -11.42 -30.49 -18.66
CA GLU A 250 -10.77 -29.92 -19.85
C GLU A 250 -10.84 -30.87 -21.05
N ARG A 251 -10.70 -32.17 -20.82
CA ARG A 251 -10.82 -33.22 -21.85
C ARG A 251 -12.24 -33.26 -22.43
N MET A 252 -13.26 -33.33 -21.57
CA MET A 252 -14.67 -33.32 -22.00
C MET A 252 -15.01 -32.05 -22.77
N ARG A 253 -14.47 -30.90 -22.37
CA ARG A 253 -14.63 -29.66 -23.14
C ARG A 253 -13.96 -29.73 -24.51
N SER A 254 -12.75 -30.26 -24.57
CA SER A 254 -12.00 -30.41 -25.83
C SER A 254 -12.71 -31.35 -26.80
N ILE A 255 -13.37 -32.39 -26.29
CA ILE A 255 -14.21 -33.32 -27.08
C ILE A 255 -15.49 -32.65 -27.57
N ASN A 256 -16.16 -31.87 -26.71
CA ASN A 256 -17.46 -31.28 -27.01
C ASN A 256 -17.41 -30.06 -27.96
N GLY A 257 -16.22 -29.62 -28.38
CA GLY A 257 -16.06 -28.55 -29.37
C GLY A 257 -16.63 -27.18 -28.98
N ARG A 258 -17.02 -26.98 -27.71
CA ARG A 258 -17.55 -25.70 -27.22
C ARG A 258 -16.40 -24.69 -27.06
N GLY A 259 -16.23 -23.86 -28.09
CA GLY A 259 -15.25 -22.79 -28.16
C GLY A 259 -15.36 -21.79 -26.99
N ASP A 260 -14.22 -21.24 -26.60
CA ASP A 260 -13.96 -20.08 -25.73
C ASP A 260 -15.13 -19.48 -24.92
N GLU A 261 -15.72 -20.27 -24.02
CA GLU A 261 -16.44 -19.71 -22.87
C GLU A 261 -15.46 -19.04 -21.92
N LEU A 262 -15.33 -17.71 -22.02
CA LEU A 262 -14.49 -16.87 -21.16
C LEU A 262 -14.63 -17.23 -19.67
N PHE A 263 -15.85 -17.52 -19.21
CA PHE A 263 -16.11 -17.91 -17.83
C PHE A 263 -15.50 -19.26 -17.44
N PHE A 264 -15.55 -20.25 -18.33
CA PHE A 264 -14.92 -21.54 -18.08
C PHE A 264 -13.41 -21.38 -18.00
N ASP A 265 -12.81 -20.64 -18.94
CA ASP A 265 -11.37 -20.41 -19.00
C ASP A 265 -10.85 -19.63 -17.79
N LEU A 266 -11.55 -18.58 -17.39
CA LEU A 266 -11.25 -17.84 -16.16
C LEU A 266 -11.37 -18.74 -14.92
N LYS A 267 -12.41 -19.59 -14.85
CA LYS A 267 -12.59 -20.51 -13.73
C LYS A 267 -11.48 -21.55 -13.64
N ARG A 268 -11.09 -22.18 -14.75
CA ARG A 268 -10.02 -23.18 -14.79
C ARG A 268 -8.66 -22.57 -14.50
N GLY A 269 -8.38 -21.41 -15.10
CA GLY A 269 -7.17 -20.64 -14.80
C GLY A 269 -7.09 -20.28 -13.32
N TYR A 270 -8.20 -19.84 -12.72
CA TYR A 270 -8.26 -19.55 -11.30
C TYR A 270 -7.99 -20.81 -10.45
N GLU A 271 -8.62 -21.93 -10.79
CA GLU A 271 -8.41 -23.20 -10.10
C GLU A 271 -6.94 -23.68 -10.15
N TYR A 272 -6.24 -23.40 -11.26
CA TYR A 272 -4.82 -23.67 -11.44
C TYR A 272 -3.90 -22.73 -10.63
N CYS A 273 -4.15 -21.42 -10.65
CA CYS A 273 -3.21 -20.42 -10.12
C CYS A 273 -3.45 -20.02 -8.66
N ALA A 274 -4.69 -20.17 -8.16
CA ALA A 274 -5.09 -19.49 -6.93
C ALA A 274 -4.99 -20.38 -5.69
N LYS A 275 -4.38 -19.84 -4.63
CA LYS A 275 -4.37 -20.46 -3.29
C LYS A 275 -5.77 -20.64 -2.69
N GLY A 276 -6.73 -19.82 -3.11
CA GLY A 276 -8.14 -19.95 -2.72
C GLY A 276 -8.93 -20.94 -3.58
N SER A 277 -8.33 -21.65 -4.53
CA SER A 277 -9.06 -22.60 -5.37
C SER A 277 -9.73 -23.71 -4.53
N LYS A 278 -10.85 -24.25 -5.05
CA LYS A 278 -11.56 -25.34 -4.38
C LYS A 278 -10.65 -26.55 -4.08
N TYR A 279 -9.66 -26.78 -4.94
CA TYR A 279 -8.68 -27.86 -4.81
C TYR A 279 -7.64 -27.57 -3.72
N SER A 280 -7.14 -26.33 -3.63
CA SER A 280 -6.26 -25.92 -2.53
C SER A 280 -6.97 -26.06 -1.18
N ILE A 281 -8.24 -25.68 -1.12
CA ILE A 281 -9.04 -25.81 0.10
C ILE A 281 -9.30 -27.27 0.44
N ALA A 282 -9.59 -28.13 -0.54
CA ALA A 282 -9.75 -29.57 -0.34
C ALA A 282 -8.48 -30.21 0.26
N TYR A 283 -7.31 -29.88 -0.29
CA TYR A 283 -6.01 -30.30 0.24
C TYR A 283 -5.83 -29.92 1.71
N TYR A 284 -6.13 -28.67 2.07
CA TYR A 284 -5.98 -28.21 3.45
C TYR A 284 -7.03 -28.80 4.41
N LYS A 285 -8.21 -29.16 3.91
CA LYS A 285 -9.21 -29.90 4.69
C LYS A 285 -8.74 -31.33 5.00
N SER A 286 -8.12 -32.03 4.05
CA SER A 286 -7.63 -33.40 4.29
C SER A 286 -6.48 -33.49 5.31
N GLN A 287 -5.80 -32.37 5.59
CA GLN A 287 -4.75 -32.30 6.59
C GLN A 287 -5.28 -32.25 8.05
N GLN A 288 -6.60 -32.16 8.26
CA GLN A 288 -7.19 -32.05 9.62
C GLN A 288 -8.41 -32.97 9.79
N GLN A 289 -8.35 -33.84 10.81
CA GLN A 289 -9.40 -34.83 11.10
C GLN A 289 -10.68 -34.24 11.73
N LYS A 290 -10.65 -33.01 12.27
CA LYS A 290 -11.82 -32.36 12.89
C LYS A 290 -11.98 -30.92 12.43
N ALA A 291 -13.23 -30.51 12.21
CA ALA A 291 -13.59 -29.13 11.93
C ALA A 291 -13.55 -28.29 13.21
N ASP A 292 -12.36 -27.79 13.56
CA ASP A 292 -12.13 -26.93 14.70
C ASP A 292 -11.96 -25.45 14.29
N ASN A 293 -11.82 -24.56 15.27
CA ASN A 293 -11.59 -23.13 15.02
C ASN A 293 -10.32 -22.87 14.19
N SER A 294 -9.26 -23.67 14.33
CA SER A 294 -8.03 -23.52 13.55
C SER A 294 -8.28 -23.77 12.06
N LEU A 295 -9.06 -24.82 11.74
CA LEU A 295 -9.50 -25.09 10.37
C LEU A 295 -10.32 -23.93 9.81
N GLY A 296 -11.22 -23.36 10.61
CA GLY A 296 -12.04 -22.22 10.22
C GLY A 296 -11.19 -21.01 9.80
N TRP A 297 -10.20 -20.64 10.63
CA TRP A 297 -9.26 -19.56 10.31
C TRP A 297 -8.42 -19.85 9.07
N LYS A 298 -7.93 -21.08 8.91
CA LYS A 298 -7.14 -21.50 7.74
C LYS A 298 -7.96 -21.44 6.46
N ILE A 299 -9.14 -22.06 6.41
CA ILE A 299 -10.02 -22.03 5.23
C ILE A 299 -10.40 -20.60 4.88
N TYR A 300 -10.78 -19.80 5.87
CA TYR A 300 -11.19 -18.43 5.60
C TYR A 300 -10.02 -17.55 5.14
N SER A 301 -8.80 -17.78 5.63
CA SER A 301 -7.59 -17.10 5.13
C SER A 301 -7.29 -17.41 3.66
N LEU A 302 -7.72 -18.58 3.17
CA LEU A 302 -7.58 -18.96 1.75
C LEU A 302 -8.71 -18.37 0.91
N GLU A 303 -9.92 -18.38 1.44
CA GLU A 303 -11.09 -17.79 0.79
C GLU A 303 -10.97 -16.27 0.66
N ILE A 304 -10.45 -15.58 1.68
CA ILE A 304 -10.30 -14.11 1.65
C ILE A 304 -9.32 -13.63 0.57
N PHE A 305 -8.45 -14.49 0.01
CA PHE A 305 -7.69 -14.12 -1.19
C PHE A 305 -8.58 -13.85 -2.41
N LYS A 306 -9.78 -14.45 -2.47
CA LYS A 306 -10.77 -14.15 -3.51
C LYS A 306 -11.37 -12.76 -3.38
N PHE A 307 -11.31 -12.17 -2.19
CA PHE A 307 -11.92 -10.88 -1.91
C PHE A 307 -11.47 -9.80 -2.90
N ASN A 308 -10.20 -9.80 -3.31
CA ASN A 308 -9.67 -8.87 -4.32
C ASN A 308 -10.34 -9.00 -5.69
N PHE A 309 -10.73 -10.22 -6.10
CA PHE A 309 -11.50 -10.43 -7.33
C PHE A 309 -12.91 -9.89 -7.20
N PHE A 310 -13.56 -10.14 -6.07
CA PHE A 310 -14.88 -9.57 -5.81
C PHE A 310 -14.82 -8.06 -5.77
N LEU A 311 -13.78 -7.48 -5.18
CA LEU A 311 -13.54 -6.04 -5.12
C LEU A 311 -13.43 -5.44 -6.54
N ALA A 312 -12.74 -6.12 -7.45
CA ALA A 312 -12.69 -5.71 -8.85
C ALA A 312 -14.05 -5.83 -9.56
N ILE A 313 -14.79 -6.92 -9.34
CA ILE A 313 -16.10 -7.16 -9.99
C ILE A 313 -17.16 -6.17 -9.48
N THR A 314 -17.17 -5.87 -8.18
CA THR A 314 -18.12 -4.95 -7.56
C THR A 314 -17.81 -3.49 -7.82
N PHE A 315 -16.61 -3.16 -8.32
CA PHE A 315 -16.22 -1.77 -8.62
C PHE A 315 -17.26 -1.05 -9.48
N LEU A 316 -17.64 -1.63 -10.62
CA LEU A 316 -18.56 -0.99 -11.57
C LEU A 316 -19.99 -0.86 -10.99
N PRO A 317 -20.61 -1.91 -10.41
CA PRO A 317 -21.88 -1.75 -9.70
C PRO A 317 -21.83 -0.72 -8.57
N SER A 318 -20.74 -0.69 -7.80
CA SER A 318 -20.57 0.27 -6.71
C SER A 318 -20.36 1.69 -7.20
N PHE A 319 -19.72 1.88 -8.35
CA PHE A 319 -19.61 3.17 -9.01
C PHE A 319 -20.99 3.71 -9.42
N ILE A 320 -21.83 2.88 -10.03
CA ILE A 320 -23.21 3.26 -10.40
C ILE A 320 -24.03 3.60 -9.15
N LEU A 321 -23.95 2.75 -8.11
CA LEU A 321 -24.60 2.99 -6.81
C LEU A 321 -24.12 4.28 -6.15
N SER A 322 -22.83 4.62 -6.28
CA SER A 322 -22.28 5.85 -5.72
C SER A 322 -22.81 7.10 -6.39
N GLY A 323 -23.22 7.06 -7.66
CA GLY A 323 -23.93 8.18 -8.28
C GLY A 323 -25.28 8.46 -7.63
N LEU A 324 -26.02 7.40 -7.26
CA LEU A 324 -27.32 7.49 -6.59
C LEU A 324 -27.18 7.89 -5.12
N VAL A 325 -26.29 7.20 -4.39
CA VAL A 325 -26.01 7.46 -2.97
C VAL A 325 -25.34 8.82 -2.79
N GLY A 326 -24.37 9.14 -3.64
CA GLY A 326 -23.65 10.41 -3.63
C GLY A 326 -24.60 11.59 -3.81
N GLY A 327 -25.49 11.56 -4.81
CA GLY A 327 -26.50 12.60 -5.02
C GLY A 327 -27.43 12.80 -3.82
N LEU A 328 -27.89 11.71 -3.20
CA LEU A 328 -28.70 11.75 -1.98
C LEU A 328 -27.93 12.31 -0.78
N VAL A 329 -26.70 11.84 -0.54
CA VAL A 329 -25.90 12.27 0.60
C VAL A 329 -25.49 13.74 0.43
N THR A 330 -25.11 14.19 -0.77
CA THR A 330 -24.81 15.61 -1.02
C THR A 330 -26.05 16.50 -0.91
N GLY A 331 -27.23 15.99 -1.29
CA GLY A 331 -28.51 16.69 -1.13
C GLY A 331 -28.92 16.85 0.33
N LEU A 332 -28.72 15.81 1.15
CA LEU A 332 -28.96 15.83 2.60
C LEU A 332 -27.89 16.63 3.37
N ALA A 333 -26.67 16.69 2.85
CA ALA A 333 -25.54 17.44 3.42
C ALA A 333 -25.41 18.88 2.86
N THR A 334 -26.49 19.45 2.32
CA THR A 334 -26.51 20.79 1.71
C THR A 334 -25.98 21.88 2.65
N ASN A 335 -26.33 21.80 3.94
CA ASN A 335 -25.87 22.71 5.00
C ASN A 335 -24.66 22.20 5.79
N ALA A 336 -24.06 21.08 5.40
CA ALA A 336 -22.90 20.53 6.09
C ALA A 336 -21.63 21.33 5.77
N SER A 337 -20.65 21.29 6.69
CA SER A 337 -19.35 21.92 6.46
C SER A 337 -18.64 21.32 5.23
N PRO A 338 -17.75 22.08 4.57
CA PRO A 338 -17.00 21.59 3.41
C PRO A 338 -16.30 20.25 3.65
N ASP A 339 -15.80 20.01 4.87
CA ASP A 339 -15.14 18.76 5.24
C ASP A 339 -16.11 17.58 5.28
N VAL A 340 -17.32 17.80 5.79
CA VAL A 340 -18.37 16.78 5.82
C VAL A 340 -18.85 16.48 4.41
N LYS A 341 -18.90 17.48 3.52
CA LYS A 341 -19.19 17.28 2.10
C LYS A 341 -18.11 16.46 1.41
N THR A 342 -16.83 16.74 1.66
CA THR A 342 -15.72 15.95 1.10
C THR A 342 -15.70 14.52 1.63
N LEU A 343 -15.95 14.34 2.93
CA LEU A 343 -16.09 13.02 3.55
C LEU A 343 -17.27 12.25 2.94
N ALA A 344 -18.42 12.91 2.80
CA ALA A 344 -19.60 12.37 2.18
C ALA A 344 -19.32 11.89 0.75
N VAL A 345 -18.63 12.69 -0.06
CA VAL A 345 -18.27 12.31 -1.43
C VAL A 345 -17.31 11.12 -1.44
N ALA A 346 -16.20 11.16 -0.68
CA ALA A 346 -15.24 10.07 -0.65
C ALA A 346 -15.84 8.76 -0.11
N ALA A 347 -16.62 8.83 0.98
CA ALA A 347 -17.29 7.69 1.59
C ALA A 347 -18.46 7.17 0.75
N SER A 348 -19.14 8.01 -0.04
CA SER A 348 -20.28 7.62 -0.88
C SER A 348 -19.92 6.59 -1.95
N PHE A 349 -18.64 6.50 -2.34
CA PHE A 349 -18.15 5.45 -3.21
C PHE A 349 -17.46 4.33 -2.42
N LEU A 350 -16.48 4.68 -1.58
CA LEU A 350 -15.61 3.69 -0.94
C LEU A 350 -16.35 2.74 0.01
N ILE A 351 -17.31 3.26 0.79
CA ILE A 351 -18.03 2.46 1.78
C ILE A 351 -19.05 1.53 1.10
N PRO A 352 -19.93 2.00 0.19
CA PRO A 352 -20.77 1.08 -0.58
C PRO A 352 -19.98 0.06 -1.38
N TRP A 353 -18.79 0.42 -1.88
CA TRP A 353 -17.93 -0.52 -2.59
C TRP A 353 -17.44 -1.68 -1.74
N VAL A 354 -16.86 -1.40 -0.57
CA VAL A 354 -16.42 -2.47 0.32
C VAL A 354 -17.61 -3.27 0.88
N LEU A 355 -18.73 -2.62 1.20
CA LEU A 355 -19.93 -3.30 1.71
C LEU A 355 -20.54 -4.24 0.66
N LEU A 356 -20.68 -3.80 -0.59
CA LEU A 356 -21.16 -4.66 -1.67
C LEU A 356 -20.23 -5.85 -1.88
N THR A 357 -18.92 -5.62 -1.82
CA THR A 357 -17.90 -6.68 -1.91
C THR A 357 -18.04 -7.69 -0.78
N ILE A 358 -18.20 -7.22 0.46
CA ILE A 358 -18.43 -8.07 1.63
C ILE A 358 -19.71 -8.89 1.45
N LEU A 359 -20.80 -8.27 1.02
CA LEU A 359 -22.08 -8.95 0.79
C LEU A 359 -21.95 -10.05 -0.26
N VAL A 360 -21.40 -9.75 -1.44
CA VAL A 360 -21.24 -10.73 -2.53
C VAL A 360 -20.31 -11.87 -2.12
N HIS A 361 -19.17 -11.57 -1.51
CA HIS A 361 -18.22 -12.58 -1.03
C HIS A 361 -18.83 -13.45 0.07
N ALA A 362 -19.52 -12.86 1.04
CA ALA A 362 -20.19 -13.57 2.13
C ALA A 362 -21.29 -14.49 1.60
N LEU A 363 -22.14 -14.00 0.68
CA LEU A 363 -23.19 -14.79 0.06
C LEU A 363 -22.63 -16.03 -0.63
N ILE A 364 -21.53 -15.88 -1.39
CA ILE A 364 -20.91 -17.00 -2.11
C ILE A 364 -20.29 -18.02 -1.17
N ILE A 365 -19.60 -17.58 -0.12
CA ILE A 365 -19.00 -18.50 0.86
C ILE A 365 -20.08 -19.21 1.67
N PHE A 366 -21.03 -18.49 2.27
CA PHE A 366 -22.00 -19.08 3.18
C PHE A 366 -23.14 -19.83 2.46
N ARG A 367 -23.32 -19.65 1.15
CA ARG A 367 -24.18 -20.52 0.32
C ARG A 367 -23.47 -21.73 -0.26
N ASN A 368 -22.13 -21.80 -0.20
CA ASN A 368 -21.40 -22.94 -0.75
C ASN A 368 -21.71 -24.22 0.03
N PRO A 369 -22.25 -25.28 -0.62
CA PRO A 369 -22.54 -26.56 0.04
C PRO A 369 -21.31 -27.19 0.70
N ALA A 370 -20.11 -26.95 0.15
CA ALA A 370 -18.85 -27.48 0.69
C ALA A 370 -18.50 -26.95 2.09
N TYR A 371 -19.19 -25.91 2.57
CA TYR A 371 -19.00 -25.32 3.90
C TYR A 371 -20.20 -25.51 4.83
N ALA A 372 -21.23 -26.25 4.41
CA ALA A 372 -22.47 -26.40 5.17
C ALA A 372 -22.25 -26.87 6.62
N SER A 373 -21.38 -27.87 6.81
CA SER A 373 -21.05 -28.42 8.13
C SER A 373 -20.13 -27.52 8.98
N MET A 374 -19.50 -26.50 8.40
CA MET A 374 -18.49 -25.66 9.08
C MET A 374 -18.88 -24.19 9.19
N LYS A 375 -20.11 -23.82 8.79
CA LYS A 375 -20.57 -22.42 8.77
C LYS A 375 -20.32 -21.69 10.09
N LYS A 376 -20.67 -22.31 11.22
CA LYS A 376 -20.52 -21.70 12.56
C LYS A 376 -19.06 -21.35 12.89
N VAL A 377 -18.12 -22.20 12.46
CA VAL A 377 -16.68 -22.02 12.68
C VAL A 377 -16.11 -20.91 11.79
N LEU A 378 -16.70 -20.70 10.60
CA LEU A 378 -16.24 -19.69 9.63
C LEU A 378 -16.70 -18.26 9.97
N ILE A 379 -17.74 -18.08 10.80
CA ILE A 379 -18.30 -16.75 11.13
C ILE A 379 -17.26 -15.85 11.82
N ARG A 380 -16.55 -16.36 12.83
CA ARG A 380 -15.60 -15.54 13.60
C ARG A 380 -14.42 -15.06 12.73
N PRO A 381 -13.74 -15.92 11.95
CA PRO A 381 -12.76 -15.47 10.96
C PRO A 381 -13.34 -14.45 9.98
N ALA A 382 -14.56 -14.70 9.47
CA ALA A 382 -15.23 -13.79 8.54
C ALA A 382 -15.37 -12.38 9.08
N LEU A 383 -15.90 -12.25 10.30
CA LEU A 383 -16.10 -10.96 10.95
C LEU A 383 -14.78 -10.21 11.14
N VAL A 384 -13.70 -10.90 11.52
CA VAL A 384 -12.39 -10.27 11.71
C VAL A 384 -11.82 -9.80 10.37
N TYR A 385 -11.80 -10.66 9.35
CA TYR A 385 -11.26 -10.27 8.04
C TYR A 385 -12.07 -9.14 7.38
N TYR A 386 -13.40 -9.21 7.41
CA TYR A 386 -14.25 -8.14 6.90
C TYR A 386 -14.14 -6.84 7.70
N GLY A 387 -14.04 -6.94 9.03
CA GLY A 387 -13.80 -5.78 9.89
C GLY A 387 -12.50 -5.07 9.53
N ILE A 388 -11.43 -5.82 9.28
CA ILE A 388 -10.14 -5.25 8.85
C ILE A 388 -10.25 -4.59 7.47
N TYR A 389 -10.91 -5.21 6.49
CA TYR A 389 -11.15 -4.56 5.20
C TYR A 389 -11.97 -3.28 5.33
N LEU A 390 -13.07 -3.32 6.09
CA LEU A 390 -13.90 -2.15 6.34
C LEU A 390 -13.07 -1.02 6.99
N LEU A 391 -12.24 -1.36 7.97
CA LEU A 391 -11.34 -0.41 8.63
C LEU A 391 -10.35 0.23 7.66
N THR A 392 -9.81 -0.53 6.70
CA THR A 392 -8.96 0.00 5.64
C THR A 392 -9.71 1.05 4.82
N PHE A 393 -10.91 0.74 4.34
CA PHE A 393 -11.67 1.68 3.49
C PHE A 393 -12.16 2.91 4.25
N ILE A 394 -12.47 2.78 5.55
CA ILE A 394 -12.72 3.91 6.45
C ILE A 394 -11.47 4.78 6.58
N THR A 395 -10.30 4.17 6.80
CA THR A 395 -9.02 4.88 6.93
C THR A 395 -8.67 5.63 5.64
N ILE A 396 -8.87 5.01 4.47
CA ILE A 396 -8.68 5.65 3.16
C ILE A 396 -9.64 6.84 3.01
N SER A 397 -10.93 6.65 3.34
CA SER A 397 -11.93 7.72 3.25
C SER A 397 -11.56 8.90 4.15
N ALA A 398 -11.17 8.62 5.40
CA ALA A 398 -10.68 9.63 6.34
C ALA A 398 -9.41 10.34 5.83
N GLY A 399 -8.48 9.61 5.21
CA GLY A 399 -7.25 10.18 4.65
C GLY A 399 -7.51 11.12 3.47
N CYS A 400 -8.51 10.83 2.63
CA CYS A 400 -8.94 11.76 1.57
C CYS A 400 -9.46 13.08 2.13
N VAL A 401 -10.20 13.04 3.25
CA VAL A 401 -10.68 14.25 3.93
C VAL A 401 -9.52 15.01 4.56
N ALA A 402 -8.60 14.30 5.19
CA ALA A 402 -7.40 14.90 5.77
C ALA A 402 -6.61 15.69 4.72
N LEU A 403 -6.41 15.13 3.52
CA LEU A 403 -5.75 15.82 2.42
C LEU A 403 -6.53 17.03 1.91
N ALA A 404 -7.85 16.89 1.72
CA ALA A 404 -8.67 17.98 1.22
C ALA A 404 -8.70 19.19 2.18
N ARG A 405 -8.64 18.94 3.49
CA ARG A 405 -8.66 19.97 4.53
C ARG A 405 -7.36 20.75 4.66
N VAL A 406 -6.23 20.17 4.25
CA VAL A 406 -4.95 20.91 4.17
C VAL A 406 -5.02 22.00 3.10
N GLY A 407 -5.83 21.82 2.06
CA GLY A 407 -5.96 22.79 0.96
C GLY A 407 -4.93 22.59 -0.15
N ASP A 408 -4.93 23.52 -1.09
CA ASP A 408 -4.16 23.40 -2.33
C ASP A 408 -2.70 23.86 -2.15
N ILE A 409 -1.80 22.88 -2.05
CA ILE A 409 -0.35 23.11 -1.95
C ILE A 409 0.30 23.59 -3.24
N SER A 410 -0.44 23.66 -4.35
CA SER A 410 0.06 24.22 -5.61
C SER A 410 -0.15 25.73 -5.72
N GLN A 411 -0.92 26.31 -4.79
CA GLN A 411 -1.15 27.75 -4.77
C GLN A 411 0.07 28.52 -4.23
N PRO A 412 0.37 29.71 -4.77
CA PRO A 412 1.42 30.57 -4.24
C PRO A 412 1.25 30.91 -2.76
N GLY A 413 2.36 30.89 -2.01
CA GLY A 413 2.36 31.23 -0.58
C GLY A 413 1.87 30.11 0.34
N THR A 414 1.44 28.97 -0.20
CA THR A 414 1.01 27.80 0.61
C THR A 414 2.17 26.85 0.98
N GLY A 415 3.42 27.29 0.79
CA GLY A 415 4.61 26.48 1.04
C GLY A 415 4.74 25.94 2.47
N GLY A 416 4.19 26.66 3.46
CA GLY A 416 4.13 26.20 4.85
C GLY A 416 3.22 24.97 5.06
N LEU A 417 2.25 24.74 4.16
CA LEU A 417 1.31 23.63 4.24
C LEU A 417 1.91 22.30 3.76
N ILE A 418 3.12 22.32 3.18
CA ILE A 418 3.71 21.12 2.55
C ILE A 418 3.90 19.98 3.56
N TRP A 419 4.28 20.30 4.80
CA TRP A 419 4.49 19.31 5.86
C TRP A 419 3.18 18.75 6.41
N GLU A 420 2.16 19.58 6.51
CA GLU A 420 0.80 19.15 6.87
C GLU A 420 0.23 18.23 5.80
N TRP A 421 0.46 18.57 4.52
CA TRP A 421 0.03 17.78 3.39
C TRP A 421 0.75 16.43 3.34
N PHE A 422 2.07 16.40 3.54
CA PHE A 422 2.81 15.14 3.63
C PHE A 422 2.37 14.28 4.81
N SER A 423 2.03 14.89 5.94
CA SER A 423 1.47 14.18 7.09
C SER A 423 0.11 13.56 6.76
N ALA A 424 -0.78 14.31 6.09
CA ALA A 424 -2.07 13.80 5.63
C ALA A 424 -1.94 12.71 4.56
N LEU A 425 -1.01 12.85 3.60
CA LEU A 425 -0.70 11.82 2.60
C LEU A 425 -0.11 10.57 3.27
N GLY A 426 0.80 10.78 4.22
CA GLY A 426 1.40 9.73 5.04
C GLY A 426 0.33 8.94 5.78
N TYR A 427 -0.63 9.62 6.42
CA TYR A 427 -1.79 8.98 7.05
C TYR A 427 -2.60 8.18 6.03
N LEU A 428 -2.97 8.77 4.89
CA LEU A 428 -3.73 8.08 3.85
C LEU A 428 -3.06 6.77 3.40
N VAL A 429 -1.77 6.81 3.10
CA VAL A 429 -1.07 5.68 2.46
C VAL A 429 -0.43 4.73 3.47
N LEU A 430 0.35 5.25 4.42
CA LEU A 430 1.07 4.43 5.39
C LEU A 430 0.13 3.81 6.41
N SER A 431 -0.87 4.55 6.93
CA SER A 431 -1.80 4.01 7.92
C SER A 431 -2.75 2.97 7.31
N SER A 432 -3.20 3.18 6.07
CA SER A 432 -3.92 2.14 5.31
C SER A 432 -3.05 0.90 5.05
N SER A 433 -1.76 1.10 4.78
CA SER A 433 -0.79 0.01 4.62
C SER A 433 -0.53 -0.77 5.93
N LEU A 434 -0.61 -0.11 7.09
CA LEU A 434 -0.52 -0.79 8.40
C LEU A 434 -1.68 -1.77 8.60
N ILE A 435 -2.91 -1.36 8.25
CA ILE A 435 -4.07 -2.25 8.35
C ILE A 435 -3.95 -3.42 7.36
N PHE A 436 -3.50 -3.16 6.13
CA PHE A 436 -3.20 -4.23 5.18
C PHE A 436 -2.07 -5.15 5.66
N TYR A 437 -1.09 -4.64 6.39
CA TYR A 437 -0.05 -5.45 7.01
C TYR A 437 -0.61 -6.38 8.10
N VAL A 438 -1.57 -5.91 8.90
CA VAL A 438 -2.30 -6.75 9.86
C VAL A 438 -3.06 -7.86 9.13
N LEU A 439 -3.80 -7.51 8.08
CA LEU A 439 -4.52 -8.47 7.23
C LEU A 439 -3.56 -9.55 6.70
N ALA A 440 -2.44 -9.12 6.11
CA ALA A 440 -1.43 -10.00 5.55
C ALA A 440 -0.83 -10.93 6.60
N THR A 441 -0.54 -10.40 7.79
CA THR A 441 -0.01 -11.17 8.92
C THR A 441 -1.00 -12.26 9.31
N LEU A 442 -2.29 -11.94 9.48
CA LEU A 442 -3.30 -12.93 9.85
C LEU A 442 -3.44 -14.02 8.78
N VAL A 443 -3.51 -13.62 7.50
CA VAL A 443 -3.63 -14.57 6.38
C VAL A 443 -2.42 -15.49 6.31
N ASP A 444 -1.21 -14.94 6.33
CA ASP A 444 0.03 -15.73 6.23
C ASP A 444 0.21 -16.64 7.48
N SER A 445 -0.17 -16.15 8.68
CA SER A 445 -0.09 -16.92 9.93
C SER A 445 -0.95 -18.16 9.90
N PHE A 446 -2.22 -18.02 9.52
CA PHE A 446 -3.17 -19.14 9.50
C PHE A 446 -3.04 -20.02 8.26
N LYS A 447 -2.36 -19.55 7.20
CA LYS A 447 -1.98 -20.39 6.06
C LYS A 447 -0.93 -21.43 6.46
N THR A 448 0.15 -20.99 7.11
CA THR A 448 1.35 -21.80 7.34
C THR A 448 1.37 -22.44 8.73
N TYR A 449 0.83 -21.77 9.75
CA TYR A 449 0.83 -22.24 11.13
C TYR A 449 -0.61 -22.49 11.60
N LYS A 450 -0.80 -23.50 12.46
CA LYS A 450 -2.11 -23.79 13.06
C LYS A 450 -2.57 -22.68 14.02
N VAL A 451 -1.63 -21.87 14.55
CA VAL A 451 -1.88 -20.85 15.59
C VAL A 451 -0.95 -19.64 15.41
N LEU A 452 -1.44 -18.44 15.70
CA LEU A 452 -0.64 -17.22 15.86
C LEU A 452 0.29 -17.36 17.08
N THR A 453 1.60 -17.29 16.86
CA THR A 453 2.55 -17.23 17.98
C THR A 453 2.44 -15.88 18.69
N PRO A 454 2.66 -15.78 20.01
CA PRO A 454 2.57 -14.51 20.75
C PRO A 454 3.46 -13.41 20.16
N LYS A 455 4.67 -13.78 19.71
CA LYS A 455 5.58 -12.85 19.02
C LYS A 455 4.97 -12.30 17.74
N LEU A 456 4.40 -13.16 16.90
CA LEU A 456 3.78 -12.75 15.63
C LEU A 456 2.51 -11.94 15.84
N LEU A 457 1.76 -12.19 16.92
CA LEU A 457 0.63 -11.36 17.32
C LEU A 457 1.08 -9.94 17.70
N ILE A 458 2.14 -9.81 18.50
CA ILE A 458 2.67 -8.51 18.92
C ILE A 458 3.24 -7.75 17.71
N ASP A 459 4.21 -8.34 17.00
CA ASP A 459 4.94 -7.69 15.90
C ASP A 459 4.06 -7.47 14.65
N GLY A 460 3.09 -8.36 14.44
CA GLY A 460 2.30 -8.45 13.22
C GLY A 460 0.90 -7.84 13.30
N VAL A 461 0.35 -7.67 14.51
CA VAL A 461 -1.02 -7.18 14.74
C VAL A 461 -1.05 -6.01 15.71
N ILE A 462 -0.54 -6.19 16.94
CA ILE A 462 -0.69 -5.18 18.00
C ILE A 462 0.11 -3.91 17.67
N LEU A 463 1.41 -4.02 17.38
CA LEU A 463 2.28 -2.87 17.10
C LEU A 463 1.78 -2.04 15.89
N PRO A 464 1.40 -2.65 14.74
CA PRO A 464 0.82 -1.91 13.62
C PRO A 464 -0.51 -1.22 13.98
N LEU A 465 -1.39 -1.85 14.76
CA LEU A 465 -2.65 -1.25 15.18
C LEU A 465 -2.42 -0.07 16.13
N THR A 466 -1.46 -0.18 17.07
CA THR A 466 -1.09 0.94 17.95
C THR A 466 -0.55 2.12 17.15
N ALA A 467 0.35 1.87 16.18
CA ALA A 467 0.85 2.91 15.29
C ALA A 467 -0.27 3.54 14.45
N TRP A 468 -1.22 2.75 13.96
CA TRP A 468 -2.41 3.23 13.26
C TRP A 468 -3.30 4.09 14.17
N ILE A 469 -3.57 3.68 15.42
CA ILE A 469 -4.37 4.45 16.38
C ILE A 469 -3.72 5.81 16.66
N ILE A 470 -2.42 5.83 16.94
CA ILE A 470 -1.67 7.07 17.20
C ILE A 470 -1.76 7.98 15.98
N SER A 471 -1.46 7.46 14.79
CA SER A 471 -1.51 8.23 13.55
C SER A 471 -2.90 8.80 13.26
N THR A 472 -3.95 7.99 13.48
CA THR A 472 -5.35 8.43 13.34
C THR A 472 -5.67 9.54 14.33
N ALA A 473 -5.42 9.32 15.62
CA ALA A 473 -5.71 10.30 16.66
C ALA A 473 -4.98 11.63 16.40
N VAL A 474 -3.68 11.57 16.11
CA VAL A 474 -2.85 12.75 15.85
C VAL A 474 -3.31 13.50 14.61
N THR A 475 -3.65 12.80 13.53
CA THR A 475 -4.16 13.42 12.29
C THR A 475 -5.49 14.13 12.54
N PHE A 476 -6.43 13.48 13.23
CA PHE A 476 -7.73 14.09 13.52
C PHE A 476 -7.64 15.22 14.55
N ILE A 477 -6.81 15.12 15.58
CA ILE A 477 -6.61 16.21 16.55
C ILE A 477 -5.95 17.41 15.85
N SER A 478 -4.94 17.18 15.01
CA SER A 478 -4.26 18.24 14.25
C SER A 478 -5.19 18.98 13.30
N LEU A 479 -6.17 18.29 12.73
CA LEU A 479 -7.08 18.86 11.74
C LEU A 479 -8.34 19.47 12.36
N TYR A 480 -8.90 18.84 13.39
CA TYR A 480 -10.22 19.18 13.95
C TYR A 480 -10.17 19.66 15.40
N GLY A 481 -9.15 19.28 16.17
CA GLY A 481 -9.05 19.59 17.60
C GLY A 481 -8.50 20.99 17.90
N ILE A 482 -7.80 21.59 16.95
CA ILE A 482 -7.18 22.92 17.09
C ILE A 482 -8.03 23.95 16.32
N GLN A 483 -9.26 24.16 16.78
CA GLN A 483 -10.20 25.13 16.19
C GLN A 483 -10.92 25.93 17.29
N GLY A 484 -11.12 27.23 17.06
CA GLY A 484 -11.87 28.13 17.95
C GLY A 484 -11.03 29.29 18.51
N ASN A 485 -11.68 30.14 19.31
CA ASN A 485 -11.10 31.38 19.84
C ASN A 485 -10.61 31.25 21.29
N SER A 486 -10.36 30.03 21.77
CA SER A 486 -9.81 29.86 23.11
C SER A 486 -8.38 30.40 23.15
N TRP A 487 -8.00 31.03 24.25
CA TRP A 487 -6.67 31.64 24.41
C TRP A 487 -5.54 30.65 24.07
N LEU A 488 -5.69 29.37 24.45
CA LEU A 488 -4.73 28.31 24.20
C LEU A 488 -4.58 27.96 22.71
N VAL A 489 -5.66 28.02 21.94
CA VAL A 489 -5.63 27.79 20.48
C VAL A 489 -5.04 29.01 19.76
N VAL A 490 -5.35 30.23 20.21
CA VAL A 490 -4.83 31.47 19.61
C VAL A 490 -3.33 31.62 19.87
N GLU A 491 -2.85 31.27 21.07
CA GLU A 491 -1.44 31.46 21.45
C GLU A 491 -0.55 30.26 21.06
N TYR A 492 -1.05 29.02 21.15
CA TYR A 492 -0.24 27.81 20.96
C TYR A 492 -0.72 26.89 19.81
N GLY A 493 -1.79 27.24 19.10
CA GLY A 493 -2.43 26.36 18.11
C GLY A 493 -1.48 25.87 17.02
N GLU A 494 -0.74 26.78 16.39
CA GLU A 494 0.24 26.44 15.33
C GLU A 494 1.39 25.57 15.85
N THR A 495 1.90 25.86 17.06
CA THR A 495 2.95 25.06 17.70
C THR A 495 2.48 23.65 18.00
N ILE A 496 1.28 23.49 18.57
CA ILE A 496 0.69 22.18 18.87
C ILE A 496 0.46 21.40 17.56
N LYS A 497 -0.05 22.06 16.51
CA LYS A 497 -0.27 21.47 15.20
C LYS A 497 1.03 20.95 14.59
N SER A 498 2.10 21.74 14.62
CA SER A 498 3.42 21.33 14.13
C SER A 498 3.98 20.12 14.89
N ILE A 499 3.80 20.08 16.22
CA ILE A 499 4.22 18.93 17.04
C ILE A 499 3.45 17.67 16.64
N LEU A 500 2.14 17.76 16.45
CA LEU A 500 1.31 16.64 16.01
C LEU A 500 1.71 16.14 14.62
N VAL A 501 1.95 17.04 13.67
CA VAL A 501 2.47 16.70 12.33
C VAL A 501 3.79 15.93 12.44
N ALA A 502 4.71 16.37 13.30
CA ALA A 502 5.98 15.69 13.54
C ALA A 502 5.79 14.31 14.19
N ILE A 503 4.92 14.18 15.20
CA ILE A 503 4.60 12.89 15.84
C ILE A 503 4.05 11.91 14.81
N ASN A 504 3.15 12.33 13.93
CA ASN A 504 2.59 11.47 12.90
C ASN A 504 3.68 10.99 11.93
N GLY A 505 4.52 11.92 11.45
CA GLY A 505 5.65 11.61 10.59
C GLY A 505 6.61 10.61 11.21
N VAL A 506 7.03 10.83 12.46
CA VAL A 506 7.94 9.93 13.20
C VAL A 506 7.29 8.57 13.45
N THR A 507 6.01 8.54 13.85
CA THR A 507 5.30 7.28 14.12
C THR A 507 5.22 6.42 12.87
N LEU A 508 4.79 6.99 11.74
CA LEU A 508 4.62 6.24 10.50
C LEU A 508 5.96 5.86 9.87
N ILE A 509 6.86 6.83 9.66
CA ILE A 509 8.16 6.57 9.03
C ILE A 509 9.01 5.68 9.92
N GLY A 510 9.09 5.98 11.22
CA GLY A 510 9.85 5.20 12.20
C GLY A 510 9.37 3.75 12.29
N PHE A 511 8.05 3.51 12.28
CA PHE A 511 7.51 2.16 12.28
C PHE A 511 7.86 1.39 11.00
N TRP A 512 7.78 2.03 9.83
CA TRP A 512 8.11 1.37 8.56
C TRP A 512 9.61 1.11 8.39
N ILE A 513 10.47 2.01 8.91
CA ILE A 513 11.91 1.77 9.02
C ILE A 513 12.15 0.58 9.95
N TYR A 514 11.52 0.54 11.14
CA TYR A 514 11.62 -0.57 12.07
C TYR A 514 11.25 -1.90 11.40
N LEU A 515 10.11 -1.98 10.71
CA LEU A 515 9.70 -3.20 10.00
C LEU A 515 10.68 -3.61 8.91
N SER A 516 11.22 -2.65 8.18
CA SER A 516 12.17 -2.90 7.08
C SER A 516 13.51 -3.40 7.60
N VAL A 517 14.05 -2.74 8.62
CA VAL A 517 15.31 -3.10 9.28
C VAL A 517 15.17 -4.40 10.05
N SER A 518 14.10 -4.60 10.82
CA SER A 518 13.90 -5.86 11.56
C SER A 518 13.75 -7.04 10.60
N SER A 519 13.03 -6.87 9.49
CA SER A 519 12.93 -7.91 8.45
C SER A 519 14.25 -8.22 7.78
N PHE A 520 15.10 -7.21 7.54
CA PHE A 520 16.44 -7.40 6.98
C PHE A 520 17.35 -8.12 7.98
N LEU A 521 17.40 -7.66 9.23
CA LEU A 521 18.21 -8.25 10.28
C LEU A 521 17.76 -9.69 10.59
N ILE A 522 16.46 -9.96 10.69
CA ILE A 522 15.93 -11.31 10.98
C ILE A 522 16.24 -12.30 9.85
N ASN A 523 16.22 -11.86 8.59
CA ASN A 523 16.49 -12.75 7.45
C ASN A 523 17.98 -12.96 7.19
N ASN A 524 18.85 -12.02 7.60
CA ASN A 524 20.28 -12.04 7.28
C ASN A 524 21.20 -12.30 8.48
N LEU A 525 20.73 -12.15 9.72
CA LEU A 525 21.49 -12.54 10.91
C LEU A 525 21.03 -13.91 11.38
N ILE A 526 21.96 -14.86 11.39
CA ILE A 526 21.80 -16.11 12.13
C ILE A 526 21.61 -15.70 13.60
N SER A 527 20.38 -15.85 14.11
CA SER A 527 20.12 -15.50 15.51
C SER A 527 21.08 -16.28 16.42
N PRO A 528 21.53 -15.71 17.55
CA PRO A 528 22.48 -16.38 18.45
C PRO A 528 22.02 -17.77 18.89
N LYS A 529 20.70 -17.99 18.94
CA LYS A 529 20.07 -19.28 19.25
C LYS A 529 20.23 -20.29 18.10
N VAL A 530 19.96 -19.88 16.87
CA VAL A 530 20.14 -20.72 15.67
C VAL A 530 21.63 -21.01 15.43
N ALA A 531 22.51 -20.05 15.68
CA ALA A 531 23.96 -20.28 15.64
C ALA A 531 24.41 -21.30 16.70
N ARG A 532 23.83 -21.25 17.91
CA ARG A 532 24.09 -22.24 18.96
C ARG A 532 23.56 -23.62 18.61
N GLU A 533 22.38 -23.72 18.03
CA GLU A 533 21.80 -25.01 17.61
C GLU A 533 22.57 -25.61 16.43
N LEU A 534 22.94 -24.80 15.42
CA LEU A 534 23.82 -25.24 14.33
C LEU A 534 25.18 -25.71 14.85
N ARG A 535 25.79 -24.99 15.81
CA ARG A 535 27.04 -25.45 16.45
C ARG A 535 26.87 -26.80 17.13
N LYS A 536 25.78 -27.05 17.85
CA LYS A 536 25.50 -28.35 18.47
C LYS A 536 25.34 -29.47 17.43
N VAL A 537 24.69 -29.19 16.29
CA VAL A 537 24.55 -30.15 15.19
C VAL A 537 25.91 -30.47 14.56
N PHE A 538 26.71 -29.45 14.25
CA PHE A 538 28.06 -29.64 13.72
C PHE A 538 29.00 -30.38 14.70
N GLU A 539 28.91 -30.08 16.00
CA GLU A 539 29.66 -30.78 17.03
C GLU A 539 29.24 -32.27 17.14
N ALA A 540 27.95 -32.56 17.00
CA ALA A 540 27.42 -33.93 17.01
C ALA A 540 27.85 -34.72 15.76
N GLU A 541 27.80 -34.13 14.56
CA GLU A 541 28.29 -34.75 13.33
C GLU A 541 29.80 -34.99 13.37
N ALA A 542 30.59 -34.02 13.85
CA ALA A 542 32.03 -34.18 14.01
C ALA A 542 32.38 -35.31 14.99
N LEU A 543 31.59 -35.47 16.06
CA LEU A 543 31.75 -36.58 17.01
C LEU A 543 31.40 -37.93 16.37
N ALA A 544 30.32 -37.98 15.59
CA ALA A 544 29.90 -39.19 14.87
C ALA A 544 30.95 -39.63 13.84
N MET A 545 31.48 -38.70 13.04
CA MET A 545 32.56 -38.97 12.08
C MET A 545 33.84 -39.46 12.76
N ARG A 546 34.22 -38.87 13.91
CA ARG A 546 35.37 -39.34 14.70
C ARG A 546 35.17 -40.75 15.25
N LYS A 547 33.95 -41.11 15.67
CA LYS A 547 33.62 -42.47 16.11
C LYS A 547 33.69 -43.46 14.95
N ALA A 548 33.11 -43.14 13.80
CA ALA A 548 33.16 -43.96 12.60
C ALA A 548 34.61 -44.22 12.13
N ALA A 549 35.46 -43.18 12.11
CA ALA A 549 36.87 -43.31 11.75
C ALA A 549 37.67 -44.19 12.74
N LYS A 550 37.35 -44.15 14.04
CA LYS A 550 37.97 -45.03 15.04
C LYS A 550 37.55 -46.49 14.87
N VAL A 551 36.28 -46.74 14.53
CA VAL A 551 35.78 -48.10 14.24
C VAL A 551 36.45 -48.66 12.99
N GLN A 552 36.55 -47.89 11.91
CA GLN A 552 37.27 -48.29 10.70
C GLN A 552 38.76 -48.56 10.95
N LYS A 553 39.45 -47.72 11.74
CA LYS A 553 40.86 -47.96 12.12
C LYS A 553 41.03 -49.21 12.97
N LYS A 554 40.08 -49.54 13.86
CA LYS A 554 40.11 -50.79 14.63
C LYS A 554 39.88 -52.00 13.73
N ALA A 555 38.89 -51.95 12.83
CA ALA A 555 38.63 -53.02 11.88
C ALA A 555 39.84 -53.29 10.97
N ALA A 556 40.49 -52.24 10.46
CA ALA A 556 41.70 -52.37 9.64
C ALA A 556 42.93 -52.91 10.39
N LYS A 557 42.98 -52.74 11.73
CA LYS A 557 44.03 -53.32 12.58
C LYS A 557 43.79 -54.78 12.96
N VAL A 558 42.55 -55.26 12.89
CA VAL A 558 42.19 -56.66 13.15
C VAL A 558 42.31 -57.50 11.87
N ALA A 559 42.22 -56.87 10.69
CA ALA A 559 42.39 -57.49 9.39
C ALA A 559 43.87 -57.59 8.91
N LYS A 560 44.81 -56.99 9.65
CA LYS A 560 46.26 -57.15 9.49
C LYS A 560 46.77 -58.00 10.64
#